data_AF-B1V1N6-F1
#
_entry.id   AF-B1V1N6-F1
#
_cell.length_a   1.000
_cell.length_b   1.000
_cell.length_c   1.000
_cell.angle_alpha   90.00
_cell.angle_beta   90.00
_cell.angle_gamma   90.00
#
_symmetry.space_group_name_H-M   'P 1'
#
loop_
_entity.id
_entity.type
_entity.pdbx_description
1 polymer ?
#
loop_
_entity_poly.entity_id
_entity_poly.type
_entity_poly.pdbx_seq_one_letter_code
_entity_poly.pdbx_strand_id
1 'polypeptide(L)'
;MKKEVLEHSSKMMEVCLKELEDYLKTKEKNKAETIVENKKAIKGIRKYRLGYDFLFLPNRTFKYKGELIGGTSIMVLFKIYDIDGNEILFETEEEELKEQTLKLKNGEECYLCDLFYCSFDKEKFKEDQTFDFSPTMNVIMSNCRIAMEIHSYTKDIEVRRVIFEPENIEREEFNDIMLNNLERFDVTDNKPAQSCSYIAIEVTDEA
;
A
#
# COMPACT_ATOMS: atom_id res chain seq x y z
N MET A 1 16.81 22.08 30.25
CA MET A 1 15.91 22.05 29.07
C MET A 1 16.43 21.24 27.89
N LYS A 2 17.46 21.63 27.11
CA LYS A 2 17.87 20.81 25.93
C LYS A 2 18.42 19.43 26.28
N LYS A 3 19.19 19.29 27.37
CA LYS A 3 19.82 18.02 27.78
C LYS A 3 18.82 16.97 28.27
N GLU A 4 17.87 17.38 29.12
CA GLU A 4 16.84 16.48 29.67
C GLU A 4 15.87 15.97 28.60
N VAL A 5 15.52 16.83 27.62
CA VAL A 5 14.70 16.42 26.46
C VAL A 5 15.47 15.41 25.59
N LEU A 6 16.77 15.61 25.41
CA LEU A 6 17.61 14.68 24.65
C LEU A 6 17.74 13.32 25.35
N GLU A 7 17.98 13.33 26.66
CA GLU A 7 18.07 12.12 27.49
C GLU A 7 16.74 11.35 27.49
N HIS A 8 15.62 12.05 27.64
CA HIS A 8 14.29 11.44 27.54
C HIS A 8 14.05 10.81 26.16
N SER A 9 14.37 11.53 25.08
CA SER A 9 14.21 11.04 23.72
C SER A 9 15.08 9.81 23.44
N SER A 10 16.34 9.82 23.92
CA SER A 10 17.25 8.68 23.81
C SER A 10 16.68 7.43 24.49
N LYS A 11 16.18 7.59 25.72
CA LYS A 11 15.58 6.49 26.48
C LYS A 11 14.32 5.94 25.80
N MET A 12 13.50 6.82 25.22
CA MET A 12 12.33 6.39 24.46
C MET A 12 12.70 5.63 23.19
N MET A 13 13.75 6.06 22.47
CA MET A 13 14.25 5.33 21.30
C MET A 13 14.74 3.93 21.67
N GLU A 14 15.50 3.78 22.76
CA GLU A 14 15.93 2.45 23.24
C GLU A 14 14.75 1.53 23.54
N VAL A 15 13.70 2.07 24.17
CA VAL A 15 12.47 1.33 24.42
C VAL A 15 11.82 0.91 23.11
N CYS A 16 11.62 1.83 22.16
CA CYS A 16 11.00 1.52 20.87
C CYS A 16 11.80 0.46 20.08
N LEU A 17 13.13 0.58 20.05
CA LEU A 17 14.01 -0.39 19.40
C LEU A 17 13.85 -1.78 19.99
N LYS A 18 13.83 -1.88 21.33
CA LYS A 18 13.61 -3.17 22.00
C LYS A 18 12.25 -3.78 21.69
N GLU A 19 11.18 -2.97 21.69
CA GLU A 19 9.85 -3.45 21.32
C GLU A 19 9.82 -3.99 19.89
N LEU A 20 10.50 -3.30 18.96
CA LEU A 20 10.63 -3.71 17.56
C LEU A 20 11.41 -5.02 17.42
N GLU A 21 12.56 -5.14 18.08
CA GLU A 21 13.37 -6.37 18.07
C GLU A 21 12.60 -7.58 18.60
N ASP A 22 11.91 -7.40 19.74
CA ASP A 22 11.11 -8.47 20.33
C ASP A 22 9.94 -8.85 19.40
N TYR A 23 9.34 -7.87 18.73
CA TYR A 23 8.26 -8.09 17.79
C TYR A 23 8.73 -8.86 16.54
N LEU A 24 9.85 -8.47 15.93
CA LEU A 24 10.41 -9.14 14.77
C LEU A 24 10.71 -10.62 15.03
N LYS A 25 11.27 -10.95 16.20
CA LYS A 25 11.50 -12.35 16.63
C LYS A 25 10.21 -13.18 16.64
N THR A 26 9.08 -12.60 17.05
CA THR A 26 7.79 -13.31 17.04
C THR A 26 7.29 -13.56 15.61
N LYS A 27 7.48 -12.59 14.70
CA LYS A 27 7.07 -12.72 13.29
C LYS A 27 7.93 -13.73 12.52
N GLU A 28 9.23 -13.75 12.74
CA GLU A 28 10.14 -14.74 12.11
C GLU A 28 9.75 -16.17 12.49
N LYS A 29 9.43 -16.39 13.76
CA LYS A 29 8.96 -17.70 14.24
C LYS A 29 7.66 -18.11 13.55
N ASN A 30 6.69 -17.21 13.46
CA ASN A 30 5.41 -17.47 12.79
C ASN A 30 5.60 -17.74 11.29
N LYS A 31 6.44 -16.95 10.60
CA LYS A 31 6.72 -17.13 9.17
C LYS A 31 7.40 -18.47 8.87
N ALA A 32 8.31 -18.91 9.73
CA ALA A 32 8.94 -20.23 9.61
C ALA A 32 7.91 -21.37 9.75
N GLU A 33 6.88 -21.21 10.58
CA GLU A 33 5.78 -22.18 10.72
C GLU A 33 4.85 -22.18 9.49
N THR A 34 4.55 -21.01 8.90
CA THR A 34 3.67 -20.89 7.71
C THR A 34 4.31 -21.37 6.40
N ILE A 35 5.63 -21.18 6.22
CA ILE A 35 6.36 -21.63 5.01
C ILE A 35 6.34 -23.16 4.87
N VAL A 36 6.22 -23.90 5.97
CA VAL A 36 6.17 -25.37 5.95
C VAL A 36 4.87 -25.89 5.33
N GLU A 37 3.77 -25.12 5.36
CA GLU A 37 2.45 -25.60 4.95
C GLU A 37 2.10 -25.36 3.47
N ASN A 38 2.72 -24.40 2.77
CA ASN A 38 2.23 -23.93 1.46
C ASN A 38 3.09 -24.28 0.23
N LYS A 39 4.10 -25.15 0.34
CA LYS A 39 4.92 -25.54 -0.82
C LYS A 39 4.21 -26.55 -1.74
N LYS A 40 3.36 -26.04 -2.63
CA LYS A 40 3.05 -26.75 -3.89
C LYS A 40 4.05 -26.31 -4.95
N ALA A 41 4.88 -27.24 -5.40
CA ALA A 41 5.72 -27.04 -6.57
C ALA A 41 4.81 -26.94 -7.82
N ILE A 42 4.64 -25.73 -8.35
CA ILE A 42 3.95 -25.48 -9.61
C ILE A 42 5.03 -25.26 -10.68
N LYS A 43 4.93 -25.96 -11.82
CA LYS A 43 5.86 -25.84 -12.95
C LYS A 43 5.25 -24.96 -14.04
N GLY A 44 5.95 -23.91 -14.46
CA GLY A 44 5.58 -23.07 -15.60
C GLY A 44 5.70 -21.58 -15.32
N ILE A 45 5.51 -20.76 -16.37
CA ILE A 45 5.43 -19.30 -16.25
C ILE A 45 4.10 -18.94 -15.61
N ARG A 46 4.13 -18.20 -14.51
CA ARG A 46 2.94 -17.66 -13.85
C ARG A 46 2.78 -16.19 -14.23
N LYS A 47 1.54 -15.77 -14.46
CA LYS A 47 1.19 -14.43 -14.91
C LYS A 47 0.43 -13.68 -13.82
N TYR A 48 0.73 -12.40 -13.66
CA TYR A 48 0.22 -11.60 -12.55
C TYR A 48 -0.22 -10.21 -13.00
N ARG A 49 -1.19 -9.66 -12.27
CA ARG A 49 -1.45 -8.22 -12.18
C ARG A 49 -0.77 -7.68 -10.93
N LEU A 50 -0.17 -6.49 -11.04
CA LEU A 50 0.43 -5.78 -9.92
C LEU A 50 -0.55 -4.76 -9.36
N GLY A 51 -0.58 -4.65 -8.03
CA GLY A 51 -1.31 -3.63 -7.31
C GLY A 51 -0.41 -2.90 -6.32
N TYR A 52 -0.76 -1.66 -6.01
CA TYR A 52 0.01 -0.78 -5.13
C TYR A 52 -0.89 -0.11 -4.11
N ASP A 53 -0.39 0.08 -2.90
CA ASP A 53 -1.09 0.87 -1.91
C ASP A 53 -0.94 2.38 -2.17
N PHE A 54 -1.96 3.12 -1.75
CA PHE A 54 -1.88 4.57 -1.55
C PHE A 54 -2.23 4.84 -0.09
N LEU A 55 -1.20 5.19 0.69
CA LEU A 55 -1.25 5.40 2.13
C LEU A 55 -1.69 6.84 2.45
N PHE A 56 -2.76 6.95 3.22
CA PHE A 56 -3.29 8.20 3.75
C PHE A 56 -2.92 8.31 5.23
N LEU A 57 -2.06 9.27 5.54
CA LEU A 57 -1.61 9.52 6.90
C LEU A 57 -2.42 10.66 7.52
N PRO A 58 -2.96 10.48 8.74
CA PRO A 58 -3.52 11.58 9.50
C PRO A 58 -2.39 12.46 10.08
N ASN A 59 -2.66 13.74 10.31
CA ASN A 59 -1.71 14.65 10.99
C ASN A 59 -1.26 14.19 12.39
N ARG A 60 -2.04 13.28 13.02
CA ARG A 60 -1.71 12.59 14.27
C ARG A 60 -2.59 11.35 14.39
N THR A 61 -2.08 10.34 15.07
CA THR A 61 -2.85 9.13 15.42
C THR A 61 -4.12 9.49 16.20
N PHE A 62 -5.15 8.66 16.06
CA PHE A 62 -6.45 8.91 16.68
C PHE A 62 -7.18 7.62 17.03
N LYS A 63 -8.13 7.71 17.96
CA LYS A 63 -8.93 6.55 18.34
C LYS A 63 -10.16 6.41 17.47
N TYR A 64 -10.43 5.20 17.01
CA TYR A 64 -11.66 4.81 16.33
C TYR A 64 -12.12 3.45 16.89
N LYS A 65 -13.37 3.37 17.37
CA LYS A 65 -13.95 2.16 17.99
C LYS A 65 -13.07 1.45 19.05
N GLY A 66 -12.21 2.20 19.73
CA GLY A 66 -11.31 1.69 20.77
C GLY A 66 -9.88 1.39 20.31
N GLU A 67 -9.64 1.37 19.01
CA GLU A 67 -8.34 1.11 18.38
C GLU A 67 -7.61 2.42 18.10
N LEU A 68 -6.28 2.41 18.21
CA LEU A 68 -5.45 3.55 17.81
C LEU A 68 -5.05 3.39 16.34
N ILE A 69 -5.51 4.32 15.51
CA ILE A 69 -5.27 4.34 14.06
C ILE A 69 -4.02 5.16 13.76
N GLY A 70 -3.09 4.54 13.02
CA GLY A 70 -1.85 5.13 12.53
C GLY A 70 -1.97 5.71 11.12
N GLY A 71 -2.80 5.09 10.28
CA GLY A 71 -2.97 5.39 8.87
C GLY A 71 -4.09 4.55 8.26
N THR A 72 -4.43 4.83 7.01
CA THR A 72 -5.37 4.04 6.23
C THR A 72 -4.87 3.97 4.79
N SER A 73 -5.06 2.85 4.10
CA SER A 73 -4.62 2.72 2.70
C SER A 73 -5.71 2.13 1.83
N ILE A 74 -5.66 2.48 0.54
CA ILE A 74 -6.35 1.75 -0.52
C ILE A 74 -5.31 0.96 -1.31
N MET A 75 -5.61 -0.29 -1.65
CA MET A 75 -4.81 -1.08 -2.58
C MET A 75 -5.43 -0.97 -3.97
N VAL A 76 -4.69 -0.47 -4.96
CA VAL A 76 -5.16 -0.28 -6.33
C VAL A 76 -4.50 -1.29 -7.24
N LEU A 77 -5.30 -2.11 -7.91
CA LEU A 77 -4.85 -3.07 -8.91
C LEU A 77 -4.82 -2.42 -10.30
N PHE A 78 -3.73 -2.65 -11.04
CA PHE A 78 -3.54 -2.12 -12.38
C PHE A 78 -3.81 -3.18 -13.44
N LYS A 79 -4.59 -2.82 -14.45
CA LYS A 79 -4.75 -3.55 -15.71
C LYS A 79 -4.13 -2.72 -16.82
N ILE A 80 -3.01 -3.20 -17.36
CA ILE A 80 -2.22 -2.49 -18.37
C ILE A 80 -2.47 -3.16 -19.72
N TYR A 81 -2.75 -2.37 -20.75
CA TYR A 81 -2.99 -2.87 -22.10
C TYR A 81 -2.00 -2.23 -23.06
N ASP A 82 -1.44 -3.04 -23.95
CA ASP A 82 -0.61 -2.55 -25.06
C ASP A 82 -1.47 -1.77 -26.09
N ILE A 83 -0.81 -1.28 -27.14
CA ILE A 83 -1.48 -0.50 -28.20
C ILE A 83 -2.45 -1.35 -29.05
N ASP A 84 -2.23 -2.68 -29.08
CA ASP A 84 -3.06 -3.63 -29.81
C ASP A 84 -4.25 -4.11 -28.96
N GLY A 85 -4.31 -3.72 -27.68
CA GLY A 85 -5.37 -4.03 -26.73
C GLY A 85 -5.14 -5.32 -25.93
N ASN A 86 -3.96 -5.95 -26.04
CA ASN A 86 -3.63 -7.11 -25.23
C ASN A 86 -3.23 -6.69 -23.81
N GLU A 87 -3.69 -7.42 -22.81
CA GLU A 87 -3.28 -7.17 -21.43
C GLU A 87 -1.80 -7.55 -21.24
N ILE A 88 -1.02 -6.62 -20.71
CA ILE A 88 0.37 -6.83 -20.29
C ILE A 88 0.32 -7.39 -18.87
N LEU A 89 0.76 -8.64 -18.73
CA LEU A 89 0.89 -9.34 -17.45
C LEU A 89 2.35 -9.49 -17.07
N PHE A 90 2.63 -9.52 -15.77
CA PHE A 90 3.97 -9.70 -15.23
C PHE A 90 4.23 -11.18 -15.00
N GLU A 91 5.43 -11.63 -15.35
CA GLU A 91 5.75 -13.05 -15.43
C GLU A 91 6.87 -13.43 -14.47
N THR A 92 6.78 -14.64 -13.90
CA THR A 92 7.87 -15.26 -13.13
C THR A 92 7.84 -16.78 -13.30
N GLU A 93 9.02 -17.38 -13.24
CA GLU A 93 9.20 -18.84 -13.10
C GLU A 93 9.50 -19.25 -11.65
N GLU A 94 9.61 -18.28 -10.73
CA GLU A 94 9.83 -18.50 -9.30
C GLU A 94 8.51 -18.78 -8.53
N GLU A 95 8.63 -19.14 -7.24
CA GLU A 95 7.46 -19.37 -6.38
C GLU A 95 6.60 -18.10 -6.19
N GLU A 96 7.22 -16.92 -6.20
CA GLU A 96 6.55 -15.62 -6.05
C GLU A 96 7.08 -14.61 -7.06
N LEU A 97 6.20 -13.70 -7.51
CA LEU A 97 6.59 -12.59 -8.36
C LEU A 97 7.25 -11.50 -7.51
N LYS A 98 8.53 -11.21 -7.78
CA LYS A 98 9.17 -9.99 -7.28
C LYS A 98 8.62 -8.79 -8.02
N GLU A 99 8.56 -7.64 -7.36
CA GLU A 99 8.14 -6.38 -7.97
C GLU A 99 8.86 -6.13 -9.31
N GLN A 100 8.09 -5.75 -10.32
CA GLN A 100 8.59 -5.48 -11.67
C GLN A 100 8.13 -4.11 -12.14
N THR A 101 8.93 -3.51 -13.02
CA THR A 101 8.70 -2.18 -13.59
C THR A 101 8.11 -2.27 -15.00
N LEU A 102 7.49 -1.17 -15.44
CA LEU A 102 7.06 -0.97 -16.81
C LEU A 102 8.13 -0.20 -17.58
N LYS A 103 8.46 -0.68 -18.79
CA LYS A 103 9.41 0.00 -19.68
C LYS A 103 8.74 1.14 -20.43
N LEU A 104 9.36 2.31 -20.40
CA LEU A 104 8.91 3.53 -21.06
C LEU A 104 9.54 3.69 -22.46
N LYS A 105 8.92 4.52 -23.31
CA LYS A 105 9.39 4.84 -24.68
C LYS A 105 10.82 5.39 -24.73
N ASN A 106 11.22 6.14 -23.70
CA ASN A 106 12.57 6.71 -23.60
C ASN A 106 13.62 5.68 -23.11
N GLY A 107 13.20 4.44 -22.86
CA GLY A 107 14.06 3.35 -22.37
C GLY A 107 14.21 3.32 -20.85
N GLU A 108 13.64 4.27 -20.12
CA GLU A 108 13.57 4.24 -18.65
C GLU A 108 12.52 3.23 -18.18
N GLU A 109 12.54 2.97 -16.87
CA GLU A 109 11.61 2.06 -16.20
C GLU A 109 10.85 2.84 -15.12
N CYS A 110 9.58 2.51 -14.91
CA CYS A 110 8.77 3.08 -13.82
C CYS A 110 7.98 2.00 -13.10
N TYR A 111 7.72 2.19 -11.80
CA TYR A 111 6.75 1.37 -11.10
C TYR A 111 5.32 1.79 -11.49
N LEU A 112 4.34 0.90 -11.33
CA LEU A 112 2.97 1.24 -11.73
C LEU A 112 2.34 2.31 -10.84
N CYS A 113 2.74 2.38 -9.56
CA CYS A 113 2.34 3.47 -8.67
C CYS A 113 2.81 4.85 -9.15
N ASP A 114 3.88 4.93 -9.94
CA ASP A 114 4.40 6.18 -10.52
C ASP A 114 3.61 6.66 -11.75
N LEU A 115 2.63 5.88 -12.22
CA LEU A 115 1.77 6.26 -13.36
C LEU A 115 0.72 7.29 -12.95
N PHE A 116 0.27 7.29 -11.68
CA PHE A 116 -0.77 8.21 -11.21
C PHE A 116 -0.42 8.77 -9.84
N TYR A 117 -0.62 10.06 -9.68
CA TYR A 117 -0.74 10.66 -8.36
C TYR A 117 -2.13 10.36 -7.80
N CYS A 118 -2.21 9.79 -6.61
CA CYS A 118 -3.44 9.70 -5.83
C CYS A 118 -3.45 10.81 -4.77
N SER A 119 -4.42 11.70 -4.81
CA SER A 119 -4.55 12.79 -3.83
C SER A 119 -5.87 12.69 -3.07
N PHE A 120 -5.82 13.00 -1.78
CA PHE A 120 -6.99 13.15 -0.94
C PHE A 120 -7.47 14.61 -0.98
N ASP A 121 -8.69 14.82 -1.46
CA ASP A 121 -9.42 16.07 -1.35
C ASP A 121 -10.63 15.85 -0.44
N LYS A 122 -10.71 16.59 0.66
CA LYS A 122 -11.75 16.39 1.67
C LYS A 122 -13.15 16.73 1.18
N GLU A 123 -13.30 17.73 0.31
CA GLU A 123 -14.62 18.16 -0.17
C GLU A 123 -15.13 17.15 -1.20
N LYS A 124 -14.26 16.69 -2.09
CA LYS A 124 -14.56 15.60 -3.03
C LYS A 124 -14.92 14.32 -2.29
N PHE A 125 -14.07 13.88 -1.35
CA PHE A 125 -14.32 12.64 -0.59
C PHE A 125 -15.62 12.70 0.22
N LYS A 126 -15.98 13.89 0.73
CA LYS A 126 -17.25 14.11 1.42
C LYS A 126 -18.47 14.01 0.50
N GLU A 127 -18.33 14.41 -0.77
CA GLU A 127 -19.41 14.37 -1.76
C GLU A 127 -19.64 12.97 -2.30
N ASP A 128 -18.58 12.28 -2.73
CA ASP A 128 -18.70 11.04 -3.51
C ASP A 128 -17.85 9.86 -3.00
N GLN A 129 -17.09 10.05 -1.92
CA GLN A 129 -16.20 9.03 -1.33
C GLN A 129 -15.18 8.49 -2.35
N THR A 130 -14.67 9.38 -3.20
CA THR A 130 -13.63 9.07 -4.19
C THR A 130 -12.34 9.83 -3.95
N PHE A 131 -11.26 9.35 -4.59
CA PHE A 131 -9.95 9.96 -4.58
C PHE A 131 -9.65 10.61 -5.92
N ASP A 132 -8.71 11.56 -5.93
CA ASP A 132 -8.25 12.17 -7.17
C ASP A 132 -7.03 11.45 -7.74
N PHE A 133 -7.23 10.78 -8.87
CA PHE A 133 -6.15 10.13 -9.62
C PHE A 133 -5.76 10.97 -10.82
N SER A 134 -4.61 11.64 -10.71
CA SER A 134 -4.04 12.47 -11.77
C SER A 134 -2.93 11.73 -12.51
N PRO A 135 -2.99 11.56 -13.84
CA PRO A 135 -1.96 10.86 -14.59
C PRO A 135 -0.64 11.63 -14.58
N THR A 136 0.48 10.92 -14.47
CA THR A 136 1.81 11.49 -14.62
C THR A 136 2.26 11.43 -16.09
N MET A 137 3.43 12.03 -16.40
CA MET A 137 4.04 11.90 -17.72
C MET A 137 4.35 10.44 -18.09
N ASN A 138 4.52 9.56 -17.09
CA ASN A 138 4.80 8.14 -17.31
C ASN A 138 3.65 7.42 -18.03
N VAL A 139 2.40 7.87 -17.88
CA VAL A 139 1.25 7.34 -18.64
C VAL A 139 1.43 7.58 -20.14
N ILE A 140 1.89 8.77 -20.52
CA ILE A 140 2.12 9.12 -21.94
C ILE A 140 3.34 8.36 -22.47
N MET A 141 4.39 8.27 -21.64
CA MET A 141 5.64 7.60 -21.98
C MET A 141 5.51 6.07 -22.04
N SER A 142 4.55 5.46 -21.37
CA SER A 142 4.35 4.01 -21.40
C SER A 142 3.73 3.51 -22.71
N ASN A 143 3.07 4.38 -23.47
CA ASN A 143 2.24 3.99 -24.62
C ASN A 143 1.10 3.01 -24.30
N CYS A 144 0.78 2.81 -23.02
CA CYS A 144 -0.19 1.81 -22.61
C CYS A 144 -1.54 2.46 -22.32
N ARG A 145 -2.62 1.70 -22.52
CA ARG A 145 -3.92 2.01 -21.92
C ARG A 145 -3.96 1.40 -20.54
N ILE A 146 -4.37 2.18 -19.54
CA ILE A 146 -4.35 1.75 -18.14
C ILE A 146 -5.77 1.83 -17.58
N ALA A 147 -6.19 0.77 -16.89
CA ALA A 147 -7.36 0.75 -16.03
C ALA A 147 -6.94 0.45 -14.59
N MET A 148 -7.63 1.07 -13.64
CA MET A 148 -7.35 0.95 -12.20
C MET A 148 -8.63 0.51 -11.47
N GLU A 149 -8.46 -0.31 -10.45
CA GLU A 149 -9.54 -0.79 -9.59
C GLU A 149 -9.07 -0.79 -8.13
N ILE A 150 -9.86 -0.23 -7.21
CA ILE A 150 -9.56 -0.37 -5.78
C ILE A 150 -9.89 -1.81 -5.37
N HIS A 151 -8.85 -2.58 -5.06
CA HIS A 151 -8.93 -3.99 -4.71
C HIS A 151 -9.28 -4.22 -3.24
N SER A 152 -8.69 -3.46 -2.33
CA SER A 152 -8.93 -3.61 -0.89
C SER A 152 -8.65 -2.32 -0.12
N TYR A 153 -9.08 -2.29 1.14
CA TYR A 153 -8.91 -1.18 2.07
C TYR A 153 -8.26 -1.69 3.34
N THR A 154 -7.36 -0.90 3.92
CA THR A 154 -6.72 -1.22 5.20
C THR A 154 -6.76 -0.04 6.16
N LYS A 155 -6.72 -0.34 7.45
CA LYS A 155 -6.35 0.60 8.52
C LYS A 155 -5.14 0.07 9.26
N ASP A 156 -4.23 0.95 9.64
CA ASP A 156 -3.08 0.59 10.46
C ASP A 156 -3.44 0.71 11.93
N ILE A 157 -3.47 -0.41 12.65
CA ILE A 157 -3.81 -0.48 14.07
C ILE A 157 -2.57 -0.70 14.93
N GLU A 158 -2.51 -0.02 16.07
CA GLU A 158 -1.44 -0.24 17.05
C GLU A 158 -1.52 -1.66 17.62
N VAL A 159 -0.54 -2.50 17.29
CA VAL A 159 -0.41 -3.84 17.88
C VAL A 159 0.49 -3.84 19.11
N ARG A 160 1.44 -2.88 19.18
CA ARG A 160 2.40 -2.80 20.29
C ARG A 160 3.11 -1.44 20.36
N ARG A 161 2.69 -0.56 21.27
CA ARG A 161 3.32 0.74 21.61
C ARG A 161 3.49 1.72 20.44
N VAL A 162 4.42 1.42 19.54
CA VAL A 162 4.79 2.24 18.37
C VAL A 162 4.72 1.44 17.07
N ILE A 163 4.36 0.17 17.15
CA ILE A 163 4.24 -0.73 16.01
C ILE A 163 2.77 -0.77 15.60
N PHE A 164 2.54 -0.42 14.35
CA PHE A 164 1.24 -0.51 13.70
C PHE A 164 1.29 -1.59 12.63
N GLU A 165 0.22 -2.36 12.51
CA GLU A 165 0.06 -3.33 11.43
C GLU A 165 -1.21 -3.03 10.63
N PRO A 166 -1.17 -3.27 9.31
CA PRO A 166 -2.35 -3.13 8.47
C PRO A 166 -3.36 -4.25 8.80
N GLU A 167 -4.61 -3.86 8.98
CA GLU A 167 -5.76 -4.74 9.06
C GLU A 167 -6.67 -4.46 7.86
N ASN A 168 -7.06 -5.52 7.13
CA ASN A 168 -8.04 -5.41 6.05
C ASN A 168 -9.40 -5.04 6.63
N ILE A 169 -10.05 -4.07 6.01
CA ILE A 169 -11.39 -3.60 6.38
C ILE A 169 -12.28 -3.48 5.15
N GLU A 170 -13.58 -3.47 5.39
CA GLU A 170 -14.56 -3.20 4.33
C GLU A 170 -14.54 -1.72 3.95
N ARG A 171 -15.00 -1.44 2.72
CA ARG A 171 -15.09 -0.07 2.19
C ARG A 171 -15.92 0.84 3.11
N GLU A 172 -17.00 0.33 3.68
CA GLU A 172 -17.90 1.08 4.55
C GLU A 172 -17.19 1.54 5.82
N GLU A 173 -16.35 0.67 6.41
CA GLU A 173 -15.57 1.02 7.59
C GLU A 173 -14.47 2.03 7.25
N PHE A 174 -13.77 1.83 6.13
CA PHE A 174 -12.78 2.78 5.65
C PHE A 174 -13.39 4.18 5.44
N ASN A 175 -14.54 4.24 4.76
CA ASN A 175 -15.24 5.50 4.51
C ASN A 175 -15.72 6.15 5.80
N ASP A 176 -16.23 5.37 6.76
CA ASP A 176 -16.63 5.88 8.08
C ASP A 176 -15.44 6.47 8.85
N ILE A 177 -14.27 5.82 8.82
CA ILE A 177 -13.04 6.35 9.42
C ILE A 177 -12.67 7.69 8.80
N MET A 178 -12.61 7.75 7.47
CA MET A 178 -12.18 8.95 6.74
C MET A 178 -13.18 10.11 6.90
N LEU A 179 -14.49 9.86 6.74
CA LEU A 179 -15.54 10.88 6.81
C LEU A 179 -15.66 11.49 8.22
N ASN A 180 -15.53 10.70 9.27
CA ASN A 180 -15.57 11.21 10.64
C ASN A 180 -14.27 11.90 11.07
N ASN A 181 -13.23 11.88 10.22
CA ASN A 181 -11.90 12.40 10.54
C ASN A 181 -11.26 13.22 9.40
N LEU A 182 -12.04 13.77 8.47
CA LEU A 182 -11.57 14.46 7.25
C LEU A 182 -10.41 15.45 7.51
N GLU A 183 -10.55 16.31 8.52
CA GLU A 183 -9.56 17.34 8.87
C GLU A 183 -8.21 16.75 9.34
N ARG A 184 -8.18 15.48 9.74
CA ARG A 184 -6.92 14.79 10.06
C ARG A 184 -6.17 14.40 8.81
N PHE A 185 -6.88 14.04 7.74
CA PHE A 185 -6.31 13.58 6.48
C PHE A 185 -6.08 14.69 5.45
N ASP A 186 -6.61 15.90 5.68
CA ASP A 186 -6.35 17.10 4.85
C ASP A 186 -4.95 17.67 5.12
N VAL A 187 -3.92 16.91 4.75
CA VAL A 187 -2.51 17.25 4.92
C VAL A 187 -1.74 17.17 3.60
N THR A 188 -0.58 17.82 3.54
CA THR A 188 0.27 17.84 2.33
C THR A 188 0.78 16.46 1.94
N ASP A 189 1.00 15.58 2.92
CA ASP A 189 1.52 14.23 2.70
C ASP A 189 0.53 13.32 1.96
N ASN A 190 -0.74 13.72 1.86
CA ASN A 190 -1.78 13.01 1.11
C ASN A 190 -2.06 13.67 -0.25
N LYS A 191 -1.17 14.56 -0.73
CA LYS A 191 -1.30 15.34 -1.97
C LYS A 191 0.05 15.42 -2.74
N PRO A 192 0.61 14.28 -3.19
CA PRO A 192 -0.03 12.97 -3.30
C PRO A 192 0.29 12.02 -2.13
N ALA A 193 -0.59 11.04 -1.95
CA ALA A 193 -0.35 9.89 -1.07
C ALA A 193 0.86 9.06 -1.55
N GLN A 194 1.55 8.44 -0.61
CA GLN A 194 2.72 7.59 -0.86
C GLN A 194 2.31 6.13 -1.07
N SER A 195 3.12 5.38 -1.81
CA SER A 195 3.04 3.91 -1.86
C SER A 195 4.21 3.33 -1.06
N CYS A 196 3.93 2.30 -0.26
CA CYS A 196 4.88 1.62 0.61
C CYS A 196 4.82 0.09 0.45
N SER A 197 3.89 -0.43 -0.34
CA SER A 197 3.72 -1.86 -0.57
C SER A 197 3.10 -2.15 -1.93
N TYR A 198 3.31 -3.39 -2.40
CA TYR A 198 2.69 -3.90 -3.61
C TYR A 198 2.10 -5.29 -3.35
N ILE A 199 1.17 -5.69 -4.19
CA ILE A 199 0.65 -7.06 -4.29
C ILE A 199 0.82 -7.58 -5.70
N ALA A 200 0.90 -8.91 -5.83
CA ALA A 200 0.87 -9.61 -7.10
C ALA A 200 -0.32 -10.59 -7.09
N ILE A 201 -1.33 -10.32 -7.92
CA ILE A 201 -2.51 -11.19 -8.06
C ILE A 201 -2.31 -12.06 -9.29
N GLU A 202 -2.20 -13.37 -9.07
CA GLU A 202 -2.07 -14.34 -10.16
C GLU A 202 -3.32 -14.31 -11.04
N VAL A 203 -3.11 -14.22 -12.35
CA VAL A 203 -4.15 -14.39 -13.35
C VAL A 203 -4.16 -15.87 -13.73
N THR A 204 -5.08 -16.61 -13.12
CA THR A 204 -5.42 -17.94 -13.61
C THR A 204 -6.35 -17.76 -14.80
N ASP A 205 -6.01 -18.33 -15.96
CA ASP A 205 -6.90 -18.32 -17.12
C ASP A 205 -8.31 -18.76 -16.69
N GLU A 206 -9.28 -17.84 -16.68
CA GLU A 206 -10.68 -18.21 -16.63
C GLU A 206 -10.98 -18.90 -17.98
N ALA A 207 -11.36 -20.18 -17.89
CA ALA A 207 -11.68 -21.06 -19.01
C ALA A 207 -12.82 -20.53 -19.90
#